data_AF-A0A7Z9ZXK8-F1
#
_entry.id   AF-A0A7Z9ZXK8-F1
#
_cell.length_a   1.000
_cell.length_b   1.000
_cell.length_c   1.000
_cell.angle_alpha   90.00
_cell.angle_beta   90.00
_cell.angle_gamma   90.00
#
_symmetry.space_group_name_H-M   'P 1'
#
loop_
_entity.id
_entity.type
_entity.pdbx_description
1 polymer ?
#
loop_
_entity_poly.entity_id
_entity_poly.type
_entity_poly.pdbx_seq_one_letter_code
_entity_poly.pdbx_strand_id
1 'polypeptide(L)'
;MPFEPAISTWTFLRMDLGMSLEAAAEAGFEVVEVWAEGGHLDPRRAGPSEARRARALCRKLGLTVFSLHAPFGEGANIGDFDEQRRREAVKVVGEALYYASLMGAGFVVLHPGTWEGSDDPE
;
A
#
# COMPACT_ATOMS: atom_id res chain seq x y z
N MET A 1 25.94 4.09 -7.48
CA MET A 1 25.25 3.60 -6.28
C MET A 1 25.08 2.09 -6.44
N PRO A 2 25.31 1.29 -5.40
CA PRO A 2 24.94 -0.13 -5.44
C PRO A 2 23.43 -0.27 -5.64
N PHE A 3 23.01 -1.39 -6.21
CA PHE A 3 21.60 -1.75 -6.35
C PHE A 3 21.05 -2.19 -4.99
N GLU A 4 19.96 -1.59 -4.54
CA GLU A 4 19.26 -1.92 -3.29
C GLU A 4 17.91 -2.56 -3.63
N PRO A 5 17.75 -3.89 -3.45
CA PRO A 5 16.48 -4.54 -3.70
C PRO A 5 15.47 -4.16 -2.61
N ALA A 6 14.23 -3.90 -3.02
CA ALA A 6 13.09 -3.72 -2.12
C ALA A 6 12.16 -4.93 -2.17
N ILE A 7 11.46 -5.20 -1.06
CA ILE A 7 10.42 -6.22 -0.99
C ILE A 7 9.06 -5.61 -0.68
N SER A 8 8.02 -6.07 -1.39
CA SER A 8 6.65 -5.69 -1.08
C SER A 8 6.10 -6.57 0.03
N THR A 9 5.43 -5.96 1.02
CA THR A 9 4.76 -6.73 2.08
C THR A 9 3.60 -7.57 1.54
N TRP A 10 3.15 -7.35 0.29
CA TRP A 10 2.24 -8.26 -0.40
C TRP A 10 2.75 -9.72 -0.43
N THR A 11 4.06 -9.92 -0.51
CA THR A 11 4.72 -11.24 -0.45
C THR A 11 4.34 -12.02 0.82
N PHE A 12 3.95 -11.31 1.88
CA PHE A 12 3.61 -11.83 3.20
C PHE A 12 2.14 -11.60 3.56
N LEU A 13 1.23 -11.38 2.60
CA LEU A 13 -0.16 -10.94 2.85
C LEU A 13 -0.98 -11.82 3.83
N ARG A 14 -0.54 -13.06 4.09
CA ARG A 14 -1.16 -13.96 5.08
C ARG A 14 -0.71 -13.70 6.52
N MET A 15 0.30 -12.87 6.72
CA MET A 15 0.80 -12.40 8.01
C MET A 15 0.20 -11.03 8.33
N ASP A 16 0.23 -10.62 9.59
CA ASP A 16 0.00 -9.22 9.89
C ASP A 16 1.20 -8.36 9.44
N LEU A 17 0.99 -7.05 9.36
CA LEU A 17 2.01 -6.12 8.87
C LEU A 17 3.27 -6.12 9.74
N GLY A 18 3.14 -6.30 11.06
CA GLY A 18 4.28 -6.33 11.97
C GLY A 18 5.18 -7.52 11.68
N MET A 19 4.58 -8.72 11.64
CA MET A 19 5.29 -9.95 11.27
C MET A 19 5.91 -9.88 9.87
N SER A 20 5.21 -9.25 8.92
CA SER A 20 5.72 -9.06 7.55
C SER A 20 6.97 -8.19 7.50
N LEU A 21 7.01 -7.12 8.30
CA LEU A 21 8.17 -6.22 8.39
C LEU A 21 9.35 -6.90 9.10
N GLU A 22 9.08 -7.66 10.17
CA GLU A 22 10.10 -8.46 10.85
C GLU A 22 10.71 -9.50 9.91
N ALA A 23 9.89 -10.25 9.16
CA ALA A 23 10.34 -11.21 8.18
C ALA A 23 11.18 -10.57 7.05
N ALA A 24 10.80 -9.38 6.58
CA ALA A 24 11.58 -8.65 5.58
C ALA A 24 12.98 -8.27 6.10
N ALA A 25 13.06 -7.76 7.34
CA ALA A 25 14.33 -7.40 7.98
C ALA A 25 15.20 -8.64 8.24
N GLU A 26 14.62 -9.74 8.72
CA GLU A 26 15.32 -11.02 8.94
C GLU A 26 15.86 -11.62 7.64
N ALA A 27 15.15 -11.41 6.51
CA ALA A 27 15.60 -11.82 5.19
C ALA A 27 16.71 -10.91 4.60
N GLY A 28 17.11 -9.84 5.32
CA GLY A 28 18.19 -8.94 4.93
C GLY A 28 17.77 -7.80 4.00
N PHE A 29 16.47 -7.53 3.86
CA PHE A 29 16.01 -6.33 3.15
C PHE A 29 16.13 -5.10 4.05
N GLU A 30 16.58 -3.99 3.46
CA GLU A 30 16.64 -2.67 4.11
C GLU A 30 15.54 -1.73 3.60
N VAL A 31 14.88 -2.11 2.50
CA VAL A 31 13.90 -1.28 1.79
C VAL A 31 12.62 -2.07 1.57
N VAL A 32 11.48 -1.45 1.85
CA VAL A 32 10.15 -2.08 1.69
C VAL A 32 9.18 -1.21 0.90
N GLU A 33 8.31 -1.89 0.16
CA GLU A 33 7.02 -1.36 -0.24
C GLU A 33 5.96 -1.88 0.74
N VAL A 34 5.10 -0.99 1.24
CA VAL A 34 3.98 -1.38 2.10
C VAL A 34 2.72 -1.54 1.27
N TRP A 35 2.15 -2.74 1.29
CA TRP A 35 0.88 -3.05 0.63
C TRP A 35 -0.31 -2.47 1.40
N ALA A 36 -1.34 -2.00 0.69
CA ALA A 36 -2.56 -1.48 1.28
C ALA A 36 -3.84 -1.95 0.54
N GLU A 37 -3.82 -3.02 -0.24
CA GLU A 37 -5.04 -3.60 -0.82
C GLU A 37 -5.46 -4.88 -0.06
N GLY A 38 -6.66 -4.88 0.52
CA GLY A 38 -7.26 -6.04 1.18
C GLY A 38 -6.61 -6.44 2.51
N GLY A 39 -5.54 -5.79 2.94
CA GLY A 39 -4.78 -6.10 4.16
C GLY A 39 -3.78 -5.00 4.54
N HIS A 40 -2.99 -5.25 5.57
CA HIS A 40 -1.94 -4.33 6.07
C HIS A 40 -2.47 -2.91 6.33
N LEU A 41 -2.04 -1.92 5.53
CA LEU A 41 -2.48 -0.51 5.67
C LEU A 41 -3.66 -0.15 4.77
N ASP A 42 -4.48 -1.11 4.38
CA ASP A 42 -5.73 -0.83 3.66
C ASP A 42 -6.60 0.16 4.44
N PRO A 43 -6.89 1.36 3.92
CA PRO A 43 -7.68 2.38 4.61
C PRO A 43 -9.09 1.94 4.98
N ARG A 44 -9.64 0.95 4.27
CA ARG A 44 -10.96 0.38 4.58
C ARG A 44 -10.94 -0.50 5.83
N ARG A 45 -9.75 -0.82 6.38
CA ARG A 45 -9.54 -1.78 7.49
C ARG A 45 -8.60 -1.25 8.58
N ALA A 46 -7.67 -0.38 8.24
CA ALA A 46 -6.64 0.17 9.11
C ALA A 46 -6.81 1.69 9.28
N GLY A 47 -6.38 2.21 10.42
CA GLY A 47 -6.42 3.63 10.75
C GLY A 47 -5.04 4.32 10.67
N PRO A 48 -5.00 5.65 10.86
CA PRO A 48 -3.75 6.40 10.96
C PRO A 48 -2.81 5.92 12.09
N SER A 49 -3.36 5.27 13.12
CA SER A 49 -2.59 4.79 14.27
C SER A 49 -1.70 3.59 13.89
N GLU A 50 -2.21 2.72 13.04
CA GLU A 50 -1.55 1.54 12.47
C GLU A 50 -0.37 1.98 11.62
N ALA A 51 -0.54 2.99 10.76
CA ALA A 51 0.54 3.57 9.98
C ALA A 51 1.65 4.14 10.88
N ARG A 52 1.31 4.90 11.94
CA ARG A 52 2.34 5.40 12.88
C ARG A 52 3.08 4.27 13.60
N ARG A 53 2.38 3.21 13.99
CA ARG A 53 3.01 2.02 14.60
C ARG A 53 3.93 1.31 13.62
N ALA A 54 3.50 1.11 12.38
CA ALA A 54 4.31 0.52 11.33
C ALA A 54 5.57 1.35 11.03
N ARG A 55 5.46 2.69 11.02
CA ARG A 55 6.64 3.57 10.90
C ARG A 55 7.62 3.38 12.04
N ALA A 56 7.12 3.35 13.28
CA ALA A 56 7.97 3.13 14.45
C ALA A 56 8.69 1.78 14.38
N LEU A 57 7.99 0.73 13.93
CA LEU A 57 8.57 -0.60 13.74
C LEU A 57 9.63 -0.61 12.63
N CYS A 58 9.35 -0.02 11.47
CA CYS A 58 10.33 0.10 10.38
C CYS A 58 11.62 0.76 10.87
N ARG A 59 11.51 1.87 11.63
CA ARG A 59 12.68 2.55 12.23
C ARG A 59 13.45 1.65 13.19
N LYS A 60 12.77 0.84 13.99
CA LYS A 60 13.39 -0.11 14.92
C LYS A 60 14.14 -1.23 14.18
N LEU A 61 13.58 -1.68 13.06
CA LEU A 61 14.13 -2.76 12.24
C LEU A 61 15.19 -2.30 11.23
N GLY A 62 15.43 -0.99 11.11
CA GLY A 62 16.34 -0.46 10.09
C GLY A 62 15.74 -0.44 8.67
N LEU A 63 14.43 -0.58 8.54
CA LEU A 63 13.73 -0.57 7.25
C LEU A 63 13.39 0.86 6.81
N THR A 64 13.69 1.15 5.56
CA THR A 64 13.23 2.33 4.84
C THR A 64 11.96 1.99 4.09
N VAL A 65 10.89 2.75 4.33
CA VAL A 65 9.65 2.65 3.56
C VAL A 65 9.84 3.45 2.27
N PHE A 66 10.00 2.77 1.15
CA PHE A 66 10.21 3.44 -0.14
C PHE A 66 8.90 3.87 -0.78
N SER A 67 7.94 2.96 -0.84
CA SER A 67 6.62 3.17 -1.43
C SER A 67 5.49 2.58 -0.58
N LEU A 68 4.29 3.08 -0.82
CA LEU A 68 3.04 2.41 -0.42
C LEU A 68 2.24 2.07 -1.67
N HIS A 69 1.74 0.84 -1.77
CA HIS A 69 0.85 0.44 -2.85
C HIS A 69 -0.59 0.64 -2.42
N ALA A 70 -1.26 1.63 -3.03
CA ALA A 70 -2.64 1.98 -2.69
C ALA A 70 -3.63 0.87 -3.11
N PRO A 71 -4.84 0.86 -2.52
CA PRO A 71 -5.97 0.08 -3.01
C PRO A 71 -6.25 0.27 -4.51
N PHE A 72 -6.83 -0.74 -5.15
CA PHE A 72 -7.24 -0.70 -6.57
C PHE A 72 -8.53 -1.50 -6.82
N GLY A 73 -9.05 -1.46 -8.05
CA GLY A 73 -10.31 -2.13 -8.43
C GLY A 73 -11.56 -1.32 -8.08
N GLU A 74 -12.73 -1.98 -8.03
CA GLU A 74 -14.06 -1.35 -7.89
C GLU A 74 -14.16 -0.37 -6.69
N GLY A 75 -13.51 -0.69 -5.57
CA GLY A 75 -13.51 0.16 -4.37
C GLY A 75 -12.48 1.30 -4.35
N ALA A 76 -11.66 1.44 -5.40
CA ALA A 76 -10.56 2.41 -5.47
C ALA A 76 -10.30 2.93 -6.90
N ASN A 77 -11.25 2.75 -7.82
CA ASN A 77 -11.16 3.25 -9.18
C ASN A 77 -11.43 4.76 -9.25
N ILE A 78 -10.37 5.58 -9.17
CA ILE A 78 -10.48 7.04 -9.28
C ILE A 78 -10.88 7.53 -10.68
N GLY A 79 -10.85 6.64 -11.68
CA GLY A 79 -11.27 6.88 -13.05
C GLY A 79 -12.73 6.48 -13.34
N ASP A 80 -13.51 6.03 -12.34
CA ASP A 80 -14.89 5.59 -12.57
C ASP A 80 -15.76 6.73 -13.13
N PHE A 81 -16.60 6.41 -14.12
CA PHE A 81 -17.52 7.37 -14.73
C PHE A 81 -18.67 7.74 -13.79
N ASP A 82 -19.09 6.82 -12.93
CA ASP A 82 -20.06 7.10 -11.88
C ASP A 82 -19.44 8.02 -10.81
N GLU A 83 -20.07 9.18 -10.62
CA GLU A 83 -19.54 10.21 -9.74
C GLU A 83 -19.48 9.76 -8.28
N GLN A 84 -20.45 8.96 -7.83
CA GLN A 84 -20.48 8.51 -6.45
C GLN A 84 -19.35 7.52 -6.19
N ARG A 85 -19.21 6.49 -7.03
CA ARG A 85 -18.11 5.51 -6.92
C ARG A 85 -16.74 6.18 -7.01
N ARG A 86 -16.58 7.13 -7.95
CA ARG A 86 -15.34 7.91 -8.08
C ARG A 86 -15.02 8.71 -6.81
N ARG A 87 -16.00 9.39 -6.21
CA ARG A 87 -15.81 10.16 -4.96
C ARG A 87 -15.44 9.26 -3.79
N GLU A 88 -15.99 8.07 -3.71
CA GLU A 88 -15.65 7.07 -2.69
C GLU A 88 -14.21 6.55 -2.89
N ALA A 89 -13.84 6.20 -4.12
CA ALA A 89 -12.49 5.80 -4.48
C ALA A 89 -11.44 6.88 -4.15
N VAL A 90 -11.72 8.15 -4.45
CA VAL A 90 -10.82 9.27 -4.12
C VAL A 90 -10.58 9.39 -2.62
N LYS A 91 -11.58 9.12 -1.78
CA LYS A 91 -11.40 9.11 -0.31
C LYS A 91 -10.46 7.99 0.12
N VAL A 92 -10.70 6.77 -0.37
CA VAL A 92 -9.88 5.59 -0.05
C VAL A 92 -8.42 5.81 -0.47
N VAL A 93 -8.18 6.23 -1.71
CA VAL A 93 -6.83 6.51 -2.20
C VAL A 93 -6.21 7.69 -1.46
N GLY A 94 -6.98 8.74 -1.16
CA GLY A 94 -6.54 9.88 -0.36
C GLY A 94 -6.06 9.49 1.05
N GLU A 95 -6.74 8.55 1.71
CA GLU A 95 -6.31 8.00 2.99
C GLU A 95 -5.03 7.17 2.85
N ALA A 96 -4.88 6.39 1.77
CA ALA A 96 -3.63 5.67 1.50
C ALA A 96 -2.44 6.64 1.30
N LEU A 97 -2.65 7.76 0.60
CA LEU A 97 -1.65 8.83 0.49
C LEU A 97 -1.30 9.44 1.86
N TYR A 98 -2.31 9.66 2.70
CA TYR A 98 -2.09 10.13 4.07
C TYR A 98 -1.27 9.12 4.87
N TYR A 99 -1.57 7.82 4.77
CA TYR A 99 -0.80 6.78 5.46
C TYR A 99 0.64 6.70 4.95
N ALA A 100 0.85 6.83 3.64
CA ALA A 100 2.18 6.92 3.05
C ALA A 100 2.98 8.09 3.63
N SER A 101 2.34 9.25 3.84
CA SER A 101 2.98 10.41 4.49
C SER A 101 3.37 10.14 5.95
N LEU A 102 2.52 9.45 6.73
CA LEU A 102 2.81 9.05 8.10
C LEU A 102 3.96 8.03 8.15
N MET A 103 4.01 7.13 7.17
CA MET A 103 5.09 6.18 6.96
C MET A 103 6.37 6.84 6.46
N GLY A 104 6.30 8.08 5.95
CA GLY A 104 7.43 8.76 5.31
C GLY A 104 7.88 8.08 4.02
N ALA A 105 6.97 7.43 3.31
CA ALA A 105 7.24 6.88 2.00
C ALA A 105 7.48 8.02 0.99
N GLY A 106 8.43 7.82 0.07
CA GLY A 106 8.72 8.78 -0.99
C GLY A 106 7.75 8.68 -2.17
N PHE A 107 7.13 7.50 -2.34
CA PHE A 107 6.27 7.21 -3.49
C PHE A 107 4.97 6.52 -3.05
N VAL A 108 3.93 6.68 -3.87
CA VAL A 108 2.71 5.89 -3.80
C VAL A 108 2.47 5.27 -5.17
N VAL A 109 2.30 3.96 -5.21
CA VAL A 109 1.86 3.23 -6.40
C VAL A 109 0.33 3.25 -6.40
N LEU A 110 -0.26 3.76 -7.47
CA LEU A 110 -1.72 3.83 -7.63
C LEU A 110 -2.11 3.35 -9.02
N HIS A 111 -3.29 2.73 -9.09
CA HIS A 111 -3.92 2.38 -10.36
C HIS A 111 -4.87 3.53 -10.73
N PRO A 112 -4.64 4.25 -11.85
CA PRO A 112 -5.42 5.43 -12.21
C PRO A 112 -6.87 5.09 -12.57
N GLY A 113 -7.12 3.84 -12.93
CA GLY A 113 -8.43 3.25 -13.00
C GLY A 113 -8.34 1.82 -13.50
N THR A 114 -9.49 1.14 -13.51
CA THR A 114 -9.66 -0.12 -14.22
C THR A 114 -10.49 0.16 -15.46
N TRP A 115 -9.95 -0.19 -16.63
CA TRP A 115 -10.74 -0.23 -17.84
C TRP A 115 -11.53 -1.54 -17.84
N GLU A 116 -12.82 -1.47 -17.53
CA GLU A 116 -13.76 -2.53 -17.90
C GLU A 116 -14.05 -2.36 -19.39
N GLY A 117 -13.12 -2.82 -20.23
CA GLY A 117 -13.44 -3.09 -21.62
C GLY A 117 -14.49 -4.17 -21.65
N SER A 118 -15.59 -3.91 -22.35
CA SER A 118 -16.61 -4.91 -22.69
C SER A 118 -15.95 -6.25 -23.02
N ASP A 119 -16.42 -7.33 -22.40
CA ASP A 119 -16.07 -8.73 -22.65
C ASP A 119 -15.28 -8.92 -23.96
N ASP A 120 -13.97 -9.18 -23.87
CA ASP A 120 -13.26 -9.77 -25.01
C ASP A 120 -13.90 -11.16 -25.23
N PRO A 121 -14.60 -11.41 -26.35
CA PRO A 121 -15.10 -12.74 -26.62
C PRO A 121 -13.90 -13.63 -26.96
N GLU A 122 -13.64 -14.63 -26.11
CA GLU A 122 -12.81 -15.80 -26.45
C GLU A 122 -13.35 -16.55 -27.68
#